data_AF-A0A6C0C4B6-F1
#
_entry.id   AF-A0A6C0C4B6-F1
#
_cell.length_a   1.000
_cell.length_b   1.000
_cell.length_c   1.000
_cell.angle_alpha   90.00
_cell.angle_beta   90.00
_cell.angle_gamma   90.00
#
_symmetry.space_group_name_H-M   'P 1'
#
loop_
_entity.id
_entity.type
_entity.pdbx_description
1 polymer ?
#
loop_
_entity_poly.entity_id
_entity_poly.type
_entity_poly.pdbx_seq_one_letter_code
_entity_poly.pdbx_strand_id
1 'polypeptide(L)'
;MAHTKDIIRKLHYPEDNVLGQPGLYTFWTLLYIASITSLSVDTTTGNSRDFLLIMSAISTLFPAFSGINAIYGNKLPSTMFLVIGPMYQYFFWQMLAYYRTDVYGTHPIGVMNGVFTGFSALFTVDAVIKTWLLTTNTKAYLEYSEEQVKANDAQNE
;
A
#
# COMPACT_ATOMS: atom_id res chain seq x y z
N MET A 1 20.59 -15.94 -11.65
CA MET A 1 19.73 -16.21 -10.47
C MET A 1 20.15 -15.37 -9.26
N ALA A 2 21.41 -15.40 -8.84
CA ALA A 2 21.92 -14.60 -7.72
C ALA A 2 21.62 -13.08 -7.85
N HIS A 3 21.90 -12.49 -9.02
CA HIS A 3 21.63 -11.06 -9.28
C HIS A 3 20.16 -10.67 -9.12
N THR A 4 19.21 -11.51 -9.59
CA THR A 4 17.77 -11.24 -9.46
C THR A 4 17.32 -11.26 -8.01
N LYS A 5 17.86 -12.19 -7.22
CA LYS A 5 17.57 -12.30 -5.79
C LYS A 5 18.07 -11.06 -5.02
N ASP A 6 19.25 -10.55 -5.37
CA ASP A 6 19.78 -9.32 -4.78
C ASP A 6 18.91 -8.10 -5.09
N ILE A 7 18.35 -8.02 -6.31
CA ILE A 7 17.39 -6.98 -6.68
C ILE A 7 16.13 -7.09 -5.82
N ILE A 8 15.53 -8.29 -5.73
CA ILE A 8 14.30 -8.53 -4.94
C ILE A 8 14.54 -8.14 -3.48
N ARG A 9 15.68 -8.53 -2.90
CA ARG A 9 16.03 -8.18 -1.52
C ARG A 9 16.11 -6.67 -1.32
N LYS A 10 16.79 -5.94 -2.22
CA LYS A 10 16.89 -4.48 -2.14
C LYS A 10 15.52 -3.80 -2.27
N LEU A 11 14.68 -4.33 -3.14
CA LEU A 11 13.36 -3.78 -3.46
C LEU A 11 12.37 -3.89 -2.28
N HIS A 12 12.42 -5.00 -1.53
CA HIS A 12 11.57 -5.23 -0.36
C HIS A 12 12.21 -4.84 0.97
N TYR A 13 13.50 -4.47 0.99
CA TYR A 13 14.21 -4.11 2.21
C TYR A 13 13.51 -3.02 3.04
N PRO A 14 13.03 -1.90 2.46
CA PRO A 14 12.39 -0.85 3.26
C PRO A 14 11.11 -1.33 3.97
N GLU A 15 10.32 -2.17 3.29
CA GLU A 15 9.05 -2.68 3.83
C GLU A 15 9.29 -3.68 4.94
N ASP A 16 10.18 -4.63 4.70
CA ASP A 16 10.36 -5.77 5.58
C ASP A 16 11.28 -5.48 6.76
N ASN A 17 12.26 -4.57 6.61
CA ASN A 17 13.30 -4.34 7.62
C ASN A 17 13.25 -2.95 8.27
N VAL A 18 12.77 -1.93 7.56
CA VAL A 18 12.74 -0.55 8.09
C VAL A 18 11.38 -0.24 8.68
N LEU A 19 10.30 -0.51 7.94
CA LEU A 19 8.94 -0.22 8.39
C LEU A 19 8.34 -1.37 9.20
N GLY A 20 8.45 -2.60 8.67
CA GLY A 20 7.78 -3.78 9.24
C GLY A 20 6.25 -3.64 9.21
N GLN A 21 5.56 -4.67 9.74
CA GLN A 21 4.10 -4.64 9.87
C GLN A 21 3.60 -3.45 10.72
N PRO A 22 4.21 -3.13 11.89
CA PRO A 22 3.73 -2.04 12.71
C PRO A 22 3.86 -0.67 12.04
N GLY A 23 5.01 -0.39 11.41
CA GLY A 23 5.24 0.90 10.76
C GLY A 23 4.28 1.14 9.60
N LEU A 24 4.01 0.09 8.81
CA LEU A 24 3.05 0.16 7.70
C LEU A 24 1.62 0.31 8.20
N TYR A 25 1.23 -0.44 9.23
CA TYR A 25 -0.09 -0.30 9.85
C TYR A 25 -0.30 1.14 10.38
N THR A 26 0.69 1.70 11.07
CA THR A 26 0.66 3.07 11.57
C THR A 26 0.55 4.08 10.42
N PHE A 27 1.35 3.92 9.36
CA PHE A 27 1.29 4.80 8.18
C PHE A 27 -0.12 4.86 7.58
N TRP A 28 -0.74 3.71 7.30
CA TRP A 28 -2.09 3.67 6.73
C TRP A 28 -3.16 4.19 7.69
N THR A 29 -3.01 3.93 8.99
CA THR A 29 -3.93 4.43 10.02
C THR A 29 -3.88 5.96 10.10
N LEU A 30 -2.70 6.56 10.05
CA LEU A 30 -2.54 8.03 10.08
C LEU A 30 -3.16 8.69 8.85
N LEU A 31 -2.97 8.11 7.66
CA LEU A 31 -3.62 8.60 6.44
C LEU A 31 -5.15 8.51 6.54
N TYR A 32 -5.68 7.41 7.08
CA TYR A 32 -7.10 7.25 7.28
C TYR A 32 -7.67 8.28 8.27
N ILE A 33 -6.97 8.54 9.39
CA ILE A 33 -7.37 9.59 10.35
C ILE A 33 -7.40 10.95 9.66
N ALA A 34 -6.37 11.30 8.89
CA ALA A 34 -6.31 12.56 8.15
C ALA A 34 -7.48 12.70 7.15
N SER A 35 -7.88 11.61 6.47
CA SER A 35 -9.08 11.60 5.62
C SER A 35 -10.35 11.89 6.40
N ILE A 36 -10.56 11.21 7.54
CA ILE A 36 -11.75 11.39 8.36
C ILE A 36 -11.82 12.82 8.91
N THR A 37 -10.70 13.36 9.36
CA THR A 37 -10.62 14.77 9.79
C THR A 37 -10.96 15.71 8.64
N SER A 38 -10.42 15.49 7.45
CA SER A 38 -10.74 16.32 6.27
C SER A 38 -12.23 16.26 5.93
N LEU A 39 -12.82 15.06 5.96
CA LEU A 39 -14.25 14.85 5.73
C LEU A 39 -15.14 15.49 6.81
N SER A 40 -14.68 15.56 8.06
CA SER A 40 -15.50 16.08 9.17
C SER A 40 -15.50 17.61 9.25
N VAL A 41 -14.42 18.27 8.83
CA VAL A 41 -14.28 19.73 8.92
C VAL A 41 -14.63 20.47 7.62
N ASP A 42 -14.55 19.79 6.47
CA ASP A 42 -14.85 20.37 5.16
C ASP A 42 -16.28 20.03 4.74
N THR A 43 -17.06 21.05 4.41
CA THR A 43 -18.46 20.93 3.97
C THR A 43 -18.61 20.77 2.45
N THR A 44 -17.50 20.73 1.70
CA THR A 44 -17.52 20.51 0.25
C THR A 44 -18.26 19.22 -0.09
N THR A 45 -19.17 19.31 -1.06
CA THR A 45 -19.97 18.20 -1.60
C THR A 45 -19.57 17.89 -3.04
N GLY A 46 -20.00 16.72 -3.53
CA GLY A 46 -19.72 16.27 -4.89
C GLY A 46 -18.44 15.45 -5.02
N ASN A 47 -17.90 15.41 -6.23
CA ASN A 47 -16.86 14.47 -6.68
C ASN A 47 -15.65 14.39 -5.74
N SER A 48 -15.10 15.51 -5.27
CA SER A 48 -13.96 15.52 -4.34
C SER A 48 -14.25 14.77 -3.05
N ARG A 49 -15.45 14.94 -2.48
CA ARG A 49 -15.86 14.28 -1.23
C ARG A 49 -16.10 12.79 -1.47
N ASP A 50 -16.82 12.46 -2.53
CA ASP A 50 -17.17 11.08 -2.87
C ASP A 50 -15.92 10.25 -3.17
N PHE A 51 -14.97 10.82 -3.92
CA PHE A 51 -13.68 10.20 -4.18
C PHE A 51 -12.90 9.94 -2.88
N LEU A 52 -12.75 10.93 -2.00
CA LEU A 52 -12.02 10.76 -0.74
C LEU A 52 -12.69 9.71 0.16
N LEU A 53 -14.02 9.73 0.26
CA LEU A 53 -14.79 8.79 1.06
C LEU A 53 -14.60 7.35 0.57
N ILE A 54 -14.79 7.12 -0.74
CA ILE A 54 -14.66 5.79 -1.34
C ILE A 54 -13.23 5.28 -1.21
N MET A 55 -12.22 6.09 -1.55
CA MET A 55 -10.83 5.67 -1.46
C MET A 55 -10.39 5.43 -0.02
N SER A 56 -10.90 6.20 0.95
CA SER A 56 -10.64 5.96 2.36
C SER A 56 -11.29 4.66 2.83
N ALA A 57 -12.51 4.34 2.38
CA ALA A 57 -13.15 3.07 2.66
C ALA A 57 -12.35 1.89 2.07
N ILE A 58 -11.89 1.98 0.82
CA ILE A 58 -11.05 0.94 0.20
C ILE A 58 -9.71 0.80 0.93
N SER A 59 -9.14 1.89 1.46
CA SER A 59 -7.87 1.82 2.21
C SER A 59 -7.95 0.97 3.48
N THR A 60 -9.16 0.76 4.03
CA THR A 60 -9.36 -0.13 5.19
C THR A 60 -9.06 -1.60 4.88
N LEU A 61 -8.89 -1.97 3.61
CA LEU A 61 -8.40 -3.29 3.23
C LEU A 61 -6.95 -3.52 3.68
N PHE A 62 -6.09 -2.50 3.73
CA PHE A 62 -4.70 -2.66 4.19
C PHE A 62 -4.60 -3.23 5.61
N PRO A 63 -5.24 -2.65 6.64
CA PRO A 63 -5.20 -3.23 7.99
C PRO A 63 -5.86 -4.62 8.06
N ALA A 64 -6.92 -4.88 7.28
CA ALA A 64 -7.54 -6.20 7.22
C ALA A 64 -6.57 -7.27 6.67
N PHE A 65 -5.90 -6.99 5.56
CA PHE A 65 -4.91 -7.89 4.97
C PHE A 65 -3.63 -8.00 5.82
N SER A 66 -3.24 -6.95 6.54
CA SER A 66 -2.14 -7.00 7.52
C SER A 66 -2.45 -8.01 8.63
N GLY A 67 -3.67 -7.97 9.19
CA GLY A 67 -4.14 -8.95 10.18
C GLY A 67 -4.17 -10.38 9.63
N ILE A 68 -4.73 -10.58 8.42
CA ILE A 68 -4.74 -11.91 7.77
C ILE A 68 -3.31 -12.41 7.53
N ASN A 69 -2.40 -11.57 7.05
CA ASN A 69 -1.02 -11.95 6.77
C ASN A 69 -0.24 -12.25 8.07
N ALA A 70 -0.55 -11.57 9.16
CA ALA A 70 0.06 -11.82 10.47
C ALA A 70 -0.39 -13.15 11.09
N ILE A 71 -1.66 -13.53 10.90
CA ILE A 71 -2.25 -14.75 11.50
C ILE A 71 -2.02 -15.98 10.62
N TYR A 72 -2.26 -15.86 9.31
CA TYR A 72 -2.30 -16.99 8.37
C TYR A 72 -1.23 -16.91 7.28
N GLY A 73 -0.59 -15.75 7.11
CA GLY A 73 0.46 -15.54 6.12
C GLY A 73 1.85 -15.81 6.67
N ASN A 74 2.84 -15.32 5.93
CA ASN A 74 4.25 -15.44 6.30
C ASN A 74 4.74 -14.26 7.16
N LYS A 75 3.81 -13.41 7.65
CA LYS A 75 4.07 -12.21 8.46
C LYS A 75 4.91 -11.12 7.76
N LEU A 76 5.35 -11.33 6.52
CA LEU A 76 6.15 -10.35 5.77
C LEU A 76 5.26 -9.26 5.15
N PRO A 77 5.53 -7.97 5.42
CA PRO A 77 4.79 -6.88 4.78
C PRO A 77 4.85 -6.90 3.25
N SER A 78 6.00 -7.27 2.67
CA SER A 78 6.16 -7.44 1.22
C SER A 78 5.11 -8.37 0.62
N THR A 79 4.80 -9.48 1.30
CA THR A 79 3.81 -10.45 0.81
C THR A 79 2.40 -9.89 0.85
N MET A 80 2.05 -9.15 1.92
CA MET A 80 0.78 -8.42 1.98
C MET A 80 0.67 -7.43 0.81
N PHE A 81 1.70 -6.60 0.59
CA PHE A 81 1.70 -5.58 -0.45
C PHE A 81 1.62 -6.12 -1.87
N LEU A 82 2.21 -7.28 -2.15
CA LEU A 82 2.07 -7.95 -3.44
C LEU A 82 0.63 -8.37 -3.75
N VAL A 83 -0.22 -8.51 -2.73
CA VAL A 83 -1.64 -8.84 -2.88
C VAL A 83 -2.49 -7.58 -2.90
N ILE A 84 -2.50 -6.80 -1.81
CA ILE A 84 -3.44 -5.67 -1.66
C ILE A 84 -2.98 -4.41 -2.40
N GLY A 85 -1.67 -4.23 -2.58
CA GLY A 85 -1.09 -3.07 -3.26
C GLY A 85 -1.68 -2.87 -4.65
N PRO A 86 -1.58 -3.84 -5.57
CA PRO A 86 -2.15 -3.74 -6.91
C PRO A 86 -3.65 -3.48 -6.93
N MET A 87 -4.41 -4.14 -6.05
CA MET A 87 -5.86 -3.91 -5.96
C MET A 87 -6.17 -2.45 -5.64
N TYR A 88 -5.53 -1.90 -4.60
CA TYR A 88 -5.73 -0.50 -4.22
C TYR A 88 -5.32 0.45 -5.34
N GLN A 89 -4.15 0.24 -5.97
CA GLN A 89 -3.67 1.11 -7.05
C GLN A 89 -4.61 1.09 -8.26
N TYR A 90 -5.11 -0.07 -8.68
CA TYR A 90 -6.05 -0.15 -9.78
C TYR A 90 -7.38 0.54 -9.46
N PHE A 91 -7.92 0.36 -8.27
CA PHE A 91 -9.11 1.10 -7.83
C PHE A 91 -8.86 2.61 -7.82
N PHE A 92 -7.72 3.05 -7.29
CA PHE A 92 -7.36 4.47 -7.22
C PHE A 92 -7.36 5.12 -8.61
N TRP A 93 -6.62 4.55 -9.56
CA TRP A 93 -6.51 5.11 -10.91
C TRP A 93 -7.81 5.01 -11.69
N GLN A 94 -8.58 3.93 -11.52
CA GLN A 94 -9.89 3.79 -12.14
C GLN A 94 -10.87 4.86 -11.63
N MET A 95 -10.89 5.10 -10.32
CA MET A 95 -11.75 6.12 -9.71
C MET A 95 -11.29 7.54 -10.11
N LEU A 96 -9.98 7.78 -10.17
CA LEU A 96 -9.46 9.08 -10.60
C LEU A 96 -9.80 9.38 -12.07
N ALA A 97 -9.70 8.36 -12.93
CA ALA A 97 -10.12 8.45 -14.33
C ALA A 97 -11.64 8.67 -14.46
N TYR A 98 -12.45 7.99 -13.63
CA TYR A 98 -13.90 8.14 -13.61
C TYR A 98 -14.34 9.57 -13.31
N TYR A 99 -13.78 10.19 -12.27
CA TYR A 99 -14.07 11.59 -11.91
C TYR A 99 -13.27 12.62 -12.74
N ARG A 100 -12.44 12.18 -13.69
CA ARG A 100 -11.69 13.06 -14.61
C ARG A 100 -10.89 14.16 -13.92
N THR A 101 -10.23 13.84 -12.81
CA THR A 101 -9.46 14.80 -11.97
C THR A 101 -10.28 15.92 -11.32
N ASP A 102 -11.61 15.91 -11.45
CA ASP A 102 -12.54 16.81 -10.74
C ASP A 102 -12.71 16.38 -9.26
N VAL A 103 -11.58 16.09 -8.62
CA VAL A 103 -11.47 15.65 -7.22
C VAL A 103 -10.48 16.49 -6.45
N TYR A 104 -9.77 17.39 -7.14
CA TYR A 104 -8.76 18.29 -6.57
C TYR A 104 -9.34 19.69 -6.36
N GLY A 105 -8.76 20.41 -5.42
CA GLY A 105 -9.18 21.77 -5.10
C GLY A 105 -8.35 22.36 -3.97
N THR A 106 -8.58 23.64 -3.68
CA THR A 106 -7.90 24.35 -2.58
C THR A 106 -8.56 24.14 -1.22
N HIS A 107 -9.72 23.48 -1.18
CA HIS A 107 -10.41 23.10 0.04
C HIS A 107 -9.77 21.83 0.65
N PRO A 108 -9.89 21.59 1.98
CA PRO A 108 -9.19 20.51 2.67
C PRO A 108 -9.31 19.12 2.03
N ILE A 109 -10.51 18.71 1.60
CA ILE A 109 -10.73 17.43 0.93
C ILE A 109 -9.94 17.34 -0.38
N GLY A 110 -9.95 18.40 -1.19
CA GLY A 110 -9.25 18.45 -2.47
C GLY A 110 -7.73 18.38 -2.31
N VAL A 111 -7.20 19.03 -1.27
CA VAL A 111 -5.79 18.93 -0.88
C VAL A 111 -5.45 17.50 -0.44
N MET A 112 -6.30 16.88 0.38
CA MET A 112 -6.08 15.51 0.83
C MET A 112 -6.09 14.51 -0.35
N ASN A 113 -6.98 14.68 -1.32
CA ASN A 113 -6.98 13.90 -2.57
C ASN A 113 -5.67 14.07 -3.35
N GLY A 114 -5.11 15.28 -3.37
CA GLY A 114 -3.78 15.55 -3.93
C GLY A 114 -2.67 14.76 -3.20
N VAL A 115 -2.69 14.78 -1.87
CA VAL A 115 -1.74 13.99 -1.04
C VAL A 115 -1.85 12.50 -1.33
N PHE A 116 -3.06 11.94 -1.35
CA PHE A 116 -3.28 10.54 -1.72
C PHE A 116 -2.77 10.23 -3.13
N THR A 117 -3.01 11.12 -4.09
CA THR A 117 -2.50 10.94 -5.46
C THR A 117 -0.99 10.84 -5.49
N GLY A 118 -0.29 11.70 -4.75
CA GLY A 118 1.16 11.66 -4.65
C GLY A 118 1.67 10.31 -4.12
N PHE A 119 1.09 9.84 -3.01
CA PHE A 119 1.45 8.52 -2.46
C PHE A 119 1.08 7.37 -3.41
N SER A 120 -0.12 7.39 -3.99
CA SER A 120 -0.57 6.37 -4.94
C SER A 120 0.35 6.30 -6.16
N ALA A 121 0.81 7.45 -6.69
CA ALA A 121 1.78 7.47 -7.79
C ALA A 121 3.10 6.78 -7.43
N LEU A 122 3.67 7.09 -6.26
CA LEU A 122 4.91 6.45 -5.79
C LEU A 122 4.72 4.94 -5.59
N PHE A 123 3.65 4.54 -4.89
CA PHE A 123 3.37 3.13 -4.62
C PHE A 123 2.92 2.37 -5.87
N THR A 124 2.39 3.02 -6.90
CA THR A 124 2.05 2.38 -8.18
C THR A 124 3.30 1.94 -8.91
N VAL A 125 4.30 2.82 -9.03
CA VAL A 125 5.56 2.46 -9.68
C VAL A 125 6.21 1.27 -8.96
N ASP A 126 6.27 1.35 -7.63
CA ASP A 126 6.81 0.29 -6.79
C ASP A 126 6.04 -1.03 -6.95
N ALA A 127 4.70 -1.00 -6.86
CA ALA A 127 3.86 -2.18 -7.00
C ALA A 127 3.97 -2.82 -8.39
N VAL A 128 4.00 -2.02 -9.47
CA VAL A 128 4.15 -2.54 -10.84
C VAL A 128 5.49 -3.25 -10.99
N ILE A 129 6.59 -2.66 -10.51
CA ILE A 129 7.92 -3.30 -10.59
C ILE A 129 7.94 -4.61 -9.80
N LYS A 130 7.47 -4.59 -8.55
CA LYS A 130 7.46 -5.77 -7.67
C LYS A 130 6.60 -6.90 -8.21
N THR A 131 5.40 -6.59 -8.68
CA THR A 131 4.48 -7.60 -9.23
C THR A 131 4.94 -8.14 -10.59
N TRP A 132 5.56 -7.30 -11.41
CA TRP A 132 6.21 -7.76 -12.64
C TRP A 132 7.39 -8.70 -12.36
N LEU A 133 8.23 -8.36 -11.38
CA LEU A 133 9.32 -9.25 -10.96
C LEU A 133 8.79 -10.56 -10.36
N LEU A 134 7.72 -10.51 -9.58
CA LEU A 134 7.08 -11.71 -9.03
C LEU A 134 6.57 -12.65 -10.13
N THR A 135 5.91 -12.10 -11.17
CA THR A 135 5.36 -12.89 -12.27
C THR A 135 6.44 -13.51 -13.15
N THR A 136 7.56 -12.81 -13.34
CA THR A 136 8.67 -13.30 -14.18
C THR A 136 9.70 -14.14 -13.42
N ASN A 137 9.83 -13.96 -12.11
CA ASN A 137 10.87 -14.57 -11.27
C ASN A 137 10.33 -15.12 -9.95
N THR A 138 9.18 -15.78 -9.98
CA THR A 138 8.48 -16.28 -8.77
C THR A 138 9.37 -17.10 -7.84
N LYS A 139 10.21 -17.99 -8.39
CA LYS A 139 11.14 -18.81 -7.59
C LYS A 139 12.10 -17.97 -6.76
N ALA A 140 12.65 -16.89 -7.33
CA ALA A 140 13.59 -16.02 -6.63
C ALA A 140 12.88 -15.25 -5.49
N TYR A 141 11.61 -14.90 -5.67
CA TYR A 141 10.82 -14.31 -4.58
C TYR A 141 10.50 -15.32 -3.48
N LEU A 142 10.12 -16.56 -3.83
CA LEU A 142 9.87 -17.60 -2.84
C LEU A 142 11.09 -17.86 -1.97
N GLU A 143 12.27 -18.04 -2.58
CA GLU A 143 13.54 -18.18 -1.86
C GLU A 143 13.82 -16.99 -0.93
N TYR A 144 13.60 -15.76 -1.41
CA TYR A 144 13.72 -14.56 -0.59
C TYR A 144 12.77 -14.61 0.62
N SER A 145 11.50 -14.93 0.40
CA SER A 145 10.49 -14.95 1.45
C SER A 145 10.79 -16.01 2.51
N GLU A 146 11.25 -17.19 2.11
CA GLU A 146 11.64 -18.26 3.03
C GLU A 146 12.85 -17.87 3.89
N GLU A 147 13.84 -17.20 3.31
CA GLU A 147 15.00 -16.68 4.05
C GLU A 147 14.58 -15.64 5.09
N GLN A 148 13.71 -14.71 4.72
CA GLN A 148 13.26 -13.66 5.65
C GLN A 148 12.38 -14.20 6.77
N VAL A 149 11.51 -15.18 6.48
CA VAL A 149 10.71 -15.84 7.52
C VAL A 149 11.61 -16.52 8.53
N LYS A 150 12.59 -17.32 8.07
CA LYS A 150 13.55 -17.99 8.97
C LYS A 150 14.35 -17.00 9.80
N ALA A 151 14.78 -15.87 9.21
CA ALA A 151 15.50 -14.84 9.92
C ALA A 151 14.65 -14.16 11.01
N ASN A 152 13.37 -13.89 10.72
CA ASN A 152 12.44 -13.30 11.68
C ASN A 152 12.09 -14.27 12.82
N ASP A 153 11.89 -15.55 12.53
CA ASP A 153 11.60 -16.55 13.57
C ASP A 153 12.79 -16.68 14.53
N ALA A 154 14.02 -16.71 14.01
CA ALA A 154 15.24 -16.77 14.82
C ALA A 154 15.49 -15.52 15.70
N GLN A 155 14.86 -14.38 15.40
CA GLN A 155 14.95 -13.16 16.23
C GLN A 155 13.90 -13.12 17.35
N ASN A 156 12.86 -13.95 17.27
CA ASN A 156 11.76 -14.00 18.22
C ASN A 156 11.88 -15.17 19.22
N GLU A 157 12.90 -16.01 19.09
CA GLU A 157 13.33 -17.03 20.06
C GLU A 157 14.28 -16.43 21.12
#